data_AF-A0A961IFB2-F1
#
_entry.id   AF-A0A961IFB2-F1
#
_cell.length_a   1.000
_cell.length_b   1.000
_cell.length_c   1.000
_cell.angle_alpha   90.00
_cell.angle_beta   90.00
_cell.angle_gamma   90.00
#
_symmetry.space_group_name_H-M   'P 1'
#
loop_
_entity.id
_entity.type
_entity.pdbx_description
1 polymer ?
#
loop_
_entity_poly.entity_id
_entity_poly.type
_entity_poly.pdbx_seq_one_letter_code
_entity_poly.pdbx_strand_id
1 'polypeptide(L)' 'MKKFTLYCDGASRGNPGPASIGAILLKENQEEPVATVSEAIGTATNNEAEYRSLLAGTRAFLNMVGAELTDSLLQIR' A
#
# COMPACT_ATOMS: atom_id res chain seq x y z
N MET A 1 2.70 -21.11 3.27
CA MET A 1 2.46 -19.67 3.46
C MET A 1 3.35 -18.84 2.56
N LYS A 2 2.75 -18.26 1.52
CA LYS A 2 3.37 -17.27 0.63
C LYS A 2 3.54 -15.96 1.40
N LYS A 3 4.74 -15.40 1.43
CA LYS A 3 5.01 -14.14 2.14
C LYS A 3 5.03 -12.96 1.18
N PHE A 4 4.46 -11.87 1.65
CA PHE A 4 4.42 -10.59 0.95
C PHE A 4 4.84 -9.47 1.89
N THR A 5 5.49 -8.46 1.33
CA THR A 5 5.83 -7.23 2.02
C THR A 5 5.14 -6.07 1.32
N LEU A 6 4.29 -5.35 2.04
CA LEU A 6 3.67 -4.12 1.60
C LEU A 6 4.48 -2.95 2.14
N TYR A 7 5.01 -2.12 1.24
CA TYR A 7 5.52 -0.80 1.58
C TYR A 7 4.46 0.22 1.20
N CYS A 8 4.15 1.13 2.10
CA CYS A 8 3.19 2.20 1.85
C CYS A 8 3.71 3.54 2.38
N ASP A 9 3.42 4.61 1.65
CA ASP A 9 3.83 5.97 2.01
C ASP A 9 2.78 6.97 1.54
N GLY A 10 2.56 8.00 2.35
CA GLY A 10 1.64 9.09 2.08
C GLY A 10 2.31 10.43 2.22
N ALA A 11 2.21 11.27 1.19
CA ALA A 11 2.78 12.61 1.18
C ALA A 11 1.69 13.68 1.16
N SER A 12 1.92 14.79 1.87
CA SER A 12 1.10 16.00 1.80
C SER A 12 1.97 17.26 1.74
N ARG A 13 1.64 18.18 0.83
CA ARG A 13 2.26 19.52 0.74
C ARG A 13 1.51 20.52 1.62
N GLY A 14 1.79 20.47 2.92
CA GLY A 14 1.06 21.21 3.96
C GLY A 14 0.39 20.24 4.94
N ASN A 15 -0.26 20.74 5.99
CA ASN A 15 -0.95 19.90 6.98
C ASN A 15 -2.25 20.55 7.48
N PRO A 16 -3.35 20.54 6.69
CA PRO A 16 -3.53 19.78 5.45
C PRO A 16 -3.03 20.50 4.17
N GLY A 17 -2.88 19.75 3.08
CA GLY A 17 -2.53 20.28 1.75
C GLY A 17 -2.72 19.25 0.64
N PRO A 18 -2.36 19.57 -0.63
CA PRO A 18 -2.39 18.60 -1.72
C PRO A 18 -1.55 17.36 -1.40
N ALA A 19 -2.15 16.19 -1.54
CA ALA A 19 -1.61 14.94 -1.05
C ALA A 19 -1.70 13.80 -2.07
N SER A 20 -0.82 12.82 -1.89
CA SER A 20 -0.71 11.62 -2.72
C SER A 20 -0.40 10.41 -1.86
N ILE A 21 -0.72 9.24 -2.37
CA ILE A 21 -0.41 7.96 -1.75
C ILE A 21 0.36 7.06 -2.71
N GLY A 22 1.26 6.26 -2.16
CA GLY A 22 2.00 5.24 -2.86
C GLY A 22 2.00 3.94 -2.07
N ALA A 23 1.92 2.81 -2.76
CA ALA A 23 2.20 1.52 -2.15
C ALA A 23 2.80 0.55 -3.17
N ILE A 24 3.69 -0.32 -2.72
CA ILE A 24 4.21 -1.44 -3.52
C ILE A 24 4.09 -2.73 -2.74
N LEU A 25 3.68 -3.79 -3.43
CA LEU A 25 3.57 -5.12 -2.86
C LEU A 25 4.65 -6.00 -3.49
N LEU A 26 5.54 -6.52 -2.66
CA LEU A 26 6.58 -7.45 -3.06
C LEU A 26 6.25 -8.85 -2.58
N LYS A 27 6.49 -9.85 -3.43
CA LYS A 27 6.46 -11.25 -3.04
C LYS A 27 7.85 -11.68 -2.61
N GLU A 28 7.95 -12.54 -1.61
CA GLU A 28 9.25 -13.08 -1.14
C GLU A 28 10.07 -13.64 -2.32
N ASN A 29 11.35 -13.27 -2.37
CA ASN A 29 12.31 -13.62 -3.43
C ASN A 29 12.01 -13.02 -4.82
N GLN A 30 11.22 -11.95 -4.89
CA GLN A 30 11.02 -11.17 -6.11
C GLN A 30 11.46 -9.72 -5.89
N GLU A 31 12.21 -9.18 -6.85
CA GLU A 31 12.64 -7.77 -6.83
C GLU A 31 11.58 -6.84 -7.40
N GLU A 32 10.79 -7.33 -8.36
CA GLU A 32 9.74 -6.56 -9.00
C GLU A 32 8.42 -6.60 -8.20
N PRO A 33 7.73 -5.47 -8.03
CA PRO A 33 6.42 -5.43 -7.41
C PRO A 33 5.38 -6.26 -8.16
N VAL A 34 4.61 -7.06 -7.42
CA VAL A 34 3.45 -7.79 -7.94
C VAL A 34 2.19 -6.92 -8.03
N ALA A 35 2.18 -5.80 -7.29
CA ALA A 35 1.16 -4.76 -7.40
C ALA A 35 1.74 -3.41 -6.95
N THR A 36 1.22 -2.33 -7.52
CA THR A 36 1.57 -0.96 -7.15
C THR A 36 0.32 -0.09 -7.05
N VAL A 37 0.36 0.92 -6.19
CA VAL A 37 -0.64 1.99 -6.05
C VAL A 37 0.09 3.32 -6.20
N SER A 38 -0.45 4.23 -7.01
CA SER A 38 0.06 5.59 -7.17
C SER A 38 -1.11 6.51 -7.50
N GLU A 39 -1.54 7.31 -6.53
CA GLU A 39 -2.77 8.09 -6.64
C GLU A 39 -2.61 9.47 -5.97
N ALA A 40 -3.16 10.51 -6.60
CA ALA A 40 -3.42 11.78 -5.93
C ALA A 40 -4.75 11.69 -5.16
N ILE A 41 -4.77 12.14 -3.90
CA ILE A 41 -5.93 11.99 -3.00
C ILE A 41 -6.62 13.32 -2.66
N GLY A 42 -6.29 14.39 -3.38
CA GLY A 42 -6.81 15.73 -3.13
C GLY A 42 -6.13 16.38 -1.92
N THR A 43 -6.90 17.04 -1.06
CA THR A 43 -6.39 17.67 0.16
C THR A 43 -6.49 16.70 1.34
N ALA A 44 -5.37 16.45 2.03
CA ALA A 44 -5.31 15.64 3.23
C ALA A 44 -4.23 16.15 4.18
N THR A 45 -4.27 15.72 5.44
CA THR A 45 -3.13 15.81 6.36
C THR A 45 -2.05 14.79 5.99
N ASN A 46 -0.83 14.95 6.52
CA ASN A 46 0.22 13.93 6.36
C ASN A 46 -0.22 12.56 6.91
N ASN A 47 -0.83 12.55 8.11
CA ASN A 47 -1.30 11.33 8.76
C ASN A 47 -2.44 10.66 7.99
N GLU A 48 -3.36 11.44 7.40
CA GLU A 48 -4.40 10.88 6.53
C GLU A 48 -3.82 10.28 5.25
N ALA A 49 -2.79 10.89 4.66
CA ALA A 49 -2.13 10.35 3.49
C ALA A 49 -1.49 8.99 3.81
N GLU A 50 -0.72 8.90 4.89
CA GLU A 50 -0.08 7.66 5.37
C GLU A 50 -1.12 6.56 5.66
N TYR A 51 -2.22 6.93 6.31
CA TYR A 51 -3.27 5.95 6.60
C TYR A 51 -3.97 5.46 5.32
N ARG A 52 -4.22 6.36 4.36
CA ARG A 52 -4.85 6.02 3.07
C ARG A 52 -3.93 5.17 2.19
N SER A 53 -2.61 5.38 2.24
CA SER A 53 -1.64 4.55 1.50
C SER A 53 -1.65 3.11 2.01
N LEU A 54 -1.65 2.90 3.32
CA LEU A 54 -1.81 1.60 3.96
C LEU A 54 -3.11 0.90 3.53
N LEU A 55 -4.21 1.64 3.52
CA LEU A 55 -5.54 1.12 3.18
C LEU A 55 -5.62 0.70 1.70
N ALA A 56 -5.08 1.53 0.80
CA ALA A 56 -5.04 1.24 -0.63
C ALA A 56 -4.12 0.04 -0.93
N GLY A 57 -2.93 -0.01 -0.31
CA GLY A 57 -2.00 -1.12 -0.43
C GLY A 57 -2.56 -2.45 0.07
N THR A 58 -3.26 -2.44 1.22
CA THR A 58 -3.91 -3.64 1.78
C THR A 58 -5.04 -4.13 0.88
N ARG A 59 -5.83 -3.21 0.30
CA ARG A 59 -6.87 -3.56 -0.69
C ARG A 59 -6.26 -4.19 -1.95
N ALA A 60 -5.15 -3.65 -2.44
CA ALA A 60 -4.43 -4.23 -3.58
C ALA A 60 -3.96 -5.66 -3.28
N PHE A 61 -3.39 -5.90 -2.09
CA PHE A 61 -3.03 -7.25 -1.62
C PHE A 61 -4.23 -8.20 -1.60
N LEU A 62 -5.33 -7.80 -0.95
CA LEU A 62 -6.53 -8.65 -0.82
C LEU A 62 -7.14 -9.01 -2.19
N ASN A 63 -7.21 -8.04 -3.11
CA ASN A 63 -7.70 -8.25 -4.46
C ASN A 63 -6.81 -9.21 -5.26
N MET A 64 -5.49 -9.18 -5.01
CA MET A 64 -4.52 -10.06 -5.68
C MET A 64 -4.56 -11.49 -5.14
N VAL A 65 -4.58 -11.69 -3.81
CA VAL A 65 -4.52 -13.05 -3.23
C VAL A 65 -5.86 -13.80 -3.31
N GLY A 66 -6.99 -13.08 -3.23
CA GLY A 66 -8.33 -13.67 -3.29
C GLY A 66 -8.49 -14.87 -2.33
N ALA A 67 -8.83 -16.04 -2.90
CA ALA A 67 -9.03 -17.28 -2.14
C ALA A 67 -7.75 -17.84 -1.48
N GLU A 68 -6.56 -17.41 -1.91
CA GLU A 68 -5.28 -17.86 -1.35
C GLU A 68 -4.89 -17.11 -0.05
N LEU A 69 -5.76 -16.23 0.46
CA LEU A 69 -5.50 -15.44 1.67
C LEU A 69 -5.11 -16.32 2.87
N THR A 70 -5.74 -17.48 3.03
CA THR A 70 -5.47 -18.40 4.15
C THR A 70 -4.07 -19.01 4.13
N ASP A 71 -3.39 -19.02 2.98
CA ASP A 71 -2.00 -19.45 2.85
C ASP A 71 -1.05 -18.27 2.58
N SER A 72 -1.42 -17.07 3.02
CA SER A 72 -0.63 -15.85 2.80
C SER A 72 -0.25 -15.16 4.12
N LEU A 73 0.95 -14.58 4.16
CA LEU A 73 1.41 -13.69 5.22
C LEU A 73 1.71 -12.32 4.61
N LEU A 74 1.10 -11.27 5.15
CA LEU A 74 1.40 -9.90 4.78
C LEU A 74 2.20 -9.22 5.91
N GLN A 75 3.43 -8.81 5.61
CA GLN A 75 4.19 -7.88 6.43
C GLN A 75 3.99 -6.46 5.89
N ILE A 76 3.71 -5.51 6.77
CA ILE A 76 3.62 -4.08 6.41
C ILE A 76 4.91 -3.40 6.86
N ARG A 77 5.48 -2.56 6.00
CA ARG A 77 6.72 -1.80 6.19
C ARG A 77 6.49 -0.32 5.95
#